data_AF-A0A929VFV9-F1
#
_entry.id   AF-A0A929VFV9-F1
#
_cell.length_a   1.000
_cell.length_b   1.000
_cell.length_c   1.000
_cell.angle_alpha   90.00
_cell.angle_beta   90.00
_cell.angle_gamma   90.00
#
_symmetry.space_group_name_H-M   'P 1'
#
loop_
_entity.id
_entity.type
_entity.pdbx_description
1 polymer ?
#
loop_
_entity_poly.entity_id
_entity_poly.type
_entity_poly.pdbx_seq_one_letter_code
_entity_poly.pdbx_strand_id
1 'polypeptide(L)'
;MDLYSGPMNRLIDELASLPGIGEKSAQRLAFHIIHLPKERVGRLAGALTEAREQVRYCKVCCNLTDGELCPICASGKRDHGTIMVVETTRDLA
;
A
#
# COMPACT_ATOMS: atom_id res chain seq x y z
N MET A 1 21.13 7.45 17.23
CA MET A 1 21.03 7.29 18.70
C MET A 1 20.36 5.95 18.95
N ASP A 2 21.13 4.91 19.25
CA ASP A 2 20.61 3.53 19.35
C ASP A 2 19.93 3.30 20.70
N LEU A 3 18.69 3.77 20.84
CA LEU A 3 17.87 3.51 22.03
C LEU A 3 17.30 2.08 22.10
N TYR A 4 17.24 1.37 20.97
CA TYR A 4 16.61 0.04 20.89
C TYR A 4 17.49 -1.00 20.19
N SER A 5 17.12 -2.28 20.36
CA SER A 5 17.82 -3.40 19.72
C SER A 5 17.77 -3.28 18.19
N GLY A 6 18.78 -3.83 17.50
CA GLY A 6 18.92 -3.70 16.04
C GLY A 6 17.70 -4.08 15.17
N PRO A 7 16.86 -5.07 15.53
CA PRO A 7 15.61 -5.33 14.81
C PRO A 7 14.54 -4.24 14.99
N MET A 8 14.50 -3.62 16.17
CA MET A 8 13.52 -2.59 16.51
C MET A 8 13.84 -1.28 15.80
N ASN A 9 15.10 -0.84 15.78
CA ASN A 9 15.50 0.36 15.04
C ASN A 9 15.17 0.21 13.55
N ARG A 10 15.48 -0.95 12.95
CA ARG A 10 15.11 -1.23 11.55
C ARG A 10 13.61 -1.10 11.30
N LEU A 11 12.75 -1.63 12.17
CA LEU A 11 11.31 -1.48 12.02
C LEU A 11 10.86 -0.01 12.09
N ILE A 12 11.46 0.78 12.99
CA ILE A 12 11.17 2.21 13.12
C ILE A 12 11.61 2.95 11.86
N ASP A 13 12.82 2.69 11.36
CA ASP A 13 13.38 3.36 10.19
C ASP A 13 12.54 3.09 8.93
N GLU A 14 12.15 1.83 8.71
CA GLU A 14 11.27 1.46 7.58
C GLU A 14 9.91 2.15 7.67
N LEU A 15 9.31 2.21 8.87
CA LEU A 15 8.04 2.91 9.07
C LEU A 15 8.16 4.43 8.91
N ALA A 16 9.29 5.02 9.33
CA ALA A 16 9.57 6.46 9.20
C ALA A 16 9.87 6.88 7.76
N SER A 17 10.27 5.94 6.90
CA SER A 17 10.48 6.20 5.47
C SER A 17 9.17 6.44 4.70
N LEU A 18 8.03 6.06 5.28
CA LEU A 18 6.73 6.19 4.64
C LEU A 18 6.24 7.64 4.66
N PRO A 19 5.64 8.13 3.56
CA PRO A 19 5.14 9.50 3.48
C PRO A 19 4.07 9.74 4.55
N GLY A 20 4.27 10.78 5.36
CA GLY A 20 3.34 11.17 6.43
C GLY A 20 3.60 10.52 7.79
N ILE A 21 4.64 9.68 7.94
CA ILE A 21 5.01 9.07 9.22
C ILE A 21 6.37 9.61 9.67
N GLY A 22 6.37 10.49 10.68
CA GLY A 22 7.62 10.94 11.33
C GLY A 22 8.16 9.95 12.36
N GLU A 23 9.42 10.13 12.80
CA GLU A 23 10.12 9.23 13.73
C GLU A 23 9.30 8.86 14.98
N LYS A 24 8.67 9.85 15.63
CA LYS A 24 7.84 9.60 16.83
C LYS A 24 6.62 8.73 16.53
N SER A 25 6.01 8.92 15.36
CA SER A 25 4.85 8.11 14.93
C SER A 25 5.30 6.69 14.55
N ALA A 26 6.41 6.57 13.83
CA ALA A 26 7.01 5.29 13.47
C ALA A 26 7.37 4.47 14.72
N GLN A 27 7.98 5.10 15.72
CA GLN A 27 8.28 4.48 17.01
C GLN A 27 7.02 3.96 17.71
N ARG A 28 5.95 4.76 17.79
CA ARG A 28 4.67 4.34 18.36
C ARG A 28 4.07 3.14 17.63
N LEU A 29 4.12 3.15 16.29
CA LEU A 29 3.63 2.05 15.46
C LEU A 29 4.46 0.78 15.64
N ALA A 30 5.78 0.90 15.65
CA ALA A 30 6.69 -0.21 15.87
C ALA A 30 6.43 -0.88 17.23
N PHE A 31 6.25 -0.09 18.30
CA PHE A 31 5.88 -0.62 19.62
C PHE A 31 4.52 -1.31 19.60
N HIS A 32 3.54 -0.75 18.89
CA HIS A 32 2.24 -1.41 18.75
C HIS A 32 2.39 -2.77 18.05
N ILE A 33 3.14 -2.85 16.95
CA ILE A 33 3.34 -4.08 16.16
C ILE A 33 4.01 -5.19 16.98
N ILE A 34 5.02 -4.86 17.80
CA ILE A 34 5.72 -5.85 18.65
C ILE A 34 4.79 -6.48 19.69
N HIS A 35 3.75 -5.77 20.15
CA HIS A 35 2.77 -6.31 21.09
C HIS A 35 1.61 -7.04 20.40
N LEU A 36 1.57 -7.11 19.06
CA LEU A 36 0.55 -7.87 18.35
C LEU A 36 0.86 -9.38 18.34
N PRO A 37 -0.17 -10.23 18.25
CA PRO A 37 0.03 -11.65 18.00
C PRO A 37 0.80 -11.89 16.70
N LYS A 38 1.72 -12.85 16.70
CA LYS A 38 2.56 -13.19 15.53
C LYS A 38 1.74 -13.43 14.25
N GLU A 39 0.58 -14.05 14.36
CA GLU A 39 -0.35 -14.29 13.25
C GLU A 39 -0.85 -12.98 12.62
N ARG A 40 -1.12 -11.95 13.44
CA ARG A 40 -1.57 -10.66 12.93
C ARG A 40 -0.44 -9.90 12.24
N VAL A 41 0.77 -9.98 12.79
CA VAL A 41 1.97 -9.43 12.14
C VAL A 41 2.23 -10.13 10.80
N GLY A 42 2.12 -11.46 10.76
CA GLY A 42 2.25 -12.25 9.55
C GLY A 42 1.21 -11.87 8.48
N ARG A 43 -0.06 -11.69 8.86
CA ARG A 43 -1.11 -11.22 7.93
C ARG A 43 -0.82 -9.83 7.38
N LEU A 44 -0.35 -8.91 8.22
CA LEU A 44 0.00 -7.57 7.77
C LEU A 44 1.18 -7.59 6.78
N ALA A 45 2.24 -8.33 7.11
CA ALA A 45 3.39 -8.49 6.21
C ALA A 45 2.98 -9.16 4.88
N GLY A 46 2.13 -10.19 4.94
CA GLY A 46 1.58 -10.86 3.77
C GLY A 46 0.81 -9.90 2.87
N ALA A 47 -0.08 -9.09 3.43
CA ALA A 47 -0.86 -8.11 2.66
C ALA A 47 0.01 -7.06 1.97
N LEU A 48 1.10 -6.60 2.62
CA LEU A 48 2.05 -5.66 2.01
C LEU A 48 2.76 -6.26 0.80
N THR A 49 3.26 -7.49 0.94
CA THR A 49 3.95 -8.20 -0.14
C THR A 49 2.99 -8.54 -1.28
N GLU A 50 1.82 -9.09 -0.95
CA GLU A 50 0.80 -9.48 -1.91
C GLU A 50 0.33 -8.29 -2.75
N ALA A 51 0.04 -7.16 -2.11
CA ALA A 51 -0.35 -5.94 -2.83
C ALA A 51 0.74 -5.48 -3.79
N ARG A 52 2.02 -5.55 -3.39
CA ARG A 52 3.15 -5.15 -4.25
C ARG A 52 3.35 -6.07 -5.45
N GLU A 53 3.04 -7.36 -5.31
CA GLU A 53 3.22 -8.39 -6.33
C GLU A 53 2.03 -8.47 -7.30
N GLN A 54 0.81 -8.35 -6.80
CA GLN A 54 -0.41 -8.56 -7.60
C GLN A 54 -0.94 -7.28 -8.24
N VAL A 55 -0.76 -6.13 -7.60
CA VAL A 55 -1.27 -4.86 -8.13
C VAL A 55 -0.43 -4.43 -9.33
N ARG A 56 -1.11 -4.26 -10.46
CA ARG A 56 -0.54 -3.86 -11.74
C ARG A 56 -1.36 -2.72 -12.35
N TYR A 57 -0.85 -2.17 -13.46
CA TYR A 57 -1.55 -1.15 -14.22
C TYR A 57 -2.48 -1.78 -15.27
N CYS A 58 -3.70 -1.26 -15.36
CA CYS A 58 -4.66 -1.61 -16.40
C CYS A 58 -4.11 -1.26 -17.78
N LYS A 59 -4.21 -2.20 -18.74
CA LYS A 59 -3.70 -2.01 -20.12
C LYS A 59 -4.36 -0.84 -20.89
N VAL A 60 -5.52 -0.35 -20.44
CA VAL A 60 -6.31 0.66 -21.18
C VAL A 60 -6.19 2.05 -20.56
N CYS A 61 -6.38 2.17 -19.23
CA CYS A 61 -6.45 3.48 -18.56
C CYS A 61 -5.34 3.71 -17.53
N CYS A 62 -4.40 2.77 -17.39
CA CYS A 62 -3.31 2.84 -16.41
C CYS A 62 -3.78 2.98 -14.94
N ASN A 63 -5.03 2.63 -14.62
CA ASN A 63 -5.48 2.51 -13.23
C ASN A 63 -4.87 1.29 -12.54
N LEU A 64 -4.75 1.31 -11.21
CA LEU A 64 -4.33 0.16 -10.41
C LEU A 64 -5.44 -0.91 -10.40
N THR A 65 -5.04 -2.16 -10.62
CA THR A 65 -5.94 -3.33 -10.66
C THR A 65 -5.14 -4.60 -10.39
N ASP A 66 -5.82 -5.69 -10.07
CA ASP A 66 -5.26 -7.04 -9.92
C ASP A 66 -5.34 -7.89 -11.22
N GLY A 67 -6.31 -7.59 -12.10
CA GLY A 67 -6.45 -8.18 -13.45
C GLY A 67 -5.72 -7.46 -14.59
N GLU A 68 -5.94 -7.90 -15.84
CA GLU A 68 -5.42 -7.19 -17.04
C GLU A 68 -6.14 -5.87 -17.32
N LEU A 69 -7.45 -5.85 -17.05
CA LEU A 69 -8.33 -4.71 -17.18
C LEU A 69 -8.88 -4.35 -15.81
N CYS A 70 -8.93 -3.06 -15.48
CA CYS A 70 -9.61 -2.63 -14.27
C CYS A 70 -11.13 -2.85 -14.40
N PRO A 71 -11.87 -2.96 -13.28
CA PRO A 71 -13.32 -3.16 -13.29
C PRO A 71 -14.08 -2.11 -14.12
N ILE A 72 -13.54 -0.89 -14.20
CA ILE A 72 -14.13 0.22 -14.94
C ILE A 72 -13.97 0.02 -16.47
N CYS A 73 -12.83 -0.49 -16.94
CA CYS A 73 -12.60 -0.77 -18.36
C CYS A 73 -13.30 -2.06 -18.80
N ALA A 74 -13.38 -3.06 -17.92
CA ALA A 74 -14.05 -4.34 -18.21
C ALA A 74 -15.58 -4.24 -18.23
N SER A 75 -16.16 -3.18 -17.67
CA SER A 75 -17.61 -3.00 -17.62
C SER A 75 -18.21 -2.65 -18.98
N GLY A 76 -19.03 -3.53 -19.54
CA GLY A 76 -19.77 -3.29 -20.78
C GLY A 76 -20.93 -2.29 -20.65
N LYS A 77 -21.23 -1.80 -19.45
CA LYS A 77 -22.25 -0.76 -19.22
C LYS A 77 -21.69 0.65 -19.35
N ARG A 78 -20.37 0.80 -19.44
CA ARG A 78 -19.71 2.10 -19.56
C ARG A 78 -19.75 2.57 -21.01
N ASP A 79 -19.90 3.87 -21.21
CA ASP A 79 -19.57 4.50 -22.48
C ASP A 79 -18.05 4.68 -22.60
N HIS A 80 -17.42 3.91 -23.48
CA HIS A 80 -15.98 3.98 -23.75
C HIS A 80 -15.61 5.11 -24.73
N GLY A 81 -16.58 5.85 -25.28
CA GLY A 81 -16.33 7.03 -26.11
C GLY A 81 -15.93 8.27 -25.30
N THR A 82 -16.28 8.31 -24.01
CA THR A 82 -16.00 9.43 -23.11
C THR A 82 -14.86 9.08 -22.14
N ILE A 83 -13.76 9.85 -22.20
CA ILE A 83 -12.56 9.65 -21.36
C ILE A 83 -12.45 10.75 -20.30
N MET A 84 -12.37 10.35 -19.02
CA MET A 84 -12.05 11.24 -17.90
C MET A 84 -10.55 11.15 -17.60
N VAL A 85 -9.81 12.20 -17.93
CA VAL A 85 -8.38 12.30 -17.67
C VAL A 85 -8.17 12.72 -16.22
N VAL A 86 -7.29 12.02 -15.51
CA VAL A 86 -6.92 12.29 -14.12
C VAL A 86 -5.40 12.32 -13.98
N GLU A 87 -4.89 13.02 -12.97
CA GLU A 87 -3.45 13.11 -12.71
C GLU A 87 -2.94 11.85 -12.01
N THR A 88 -3.69 11.34 -11.03
CA THR A 88 -3.32 10.15 -10.26
C THR A 88 -4.48 9.17 -10.13
N THR A 89 -4.17 7.90 -9.85
CA THR A 89 -5.18 6.87 -9.60
C THR A 89 -6.02 7.13 -8.34
N ARG A 90 -5.56 8.04 -7.46
CA ARG A 90 -6.31 8.47 -6.26
C ARG A 90 -7.49 9.37 -6.59
N ASP A 91 -7.45 10.05 -7.74
CA ASP A 91 -8.51 10.98 -8.17
C ASP A 91 -9.72 10.25 -8.78
N LEU A 92 -9.67 8.91 -8.86
CA LEU A 92 -10.79 8.06 -9.27
C LEU A 92 -11.76 7.72 -8.12
N ALA A 93 -11.39 8.07 -6.87
CA ALA A 93 -12.15 7.78 -5.65
C ALA A 93 -13.26 8.80 -5.37
#